data_AF-A0A1G2K5C6-F1
#
_entry.id   AF-A0A1G2K5C6-F1
#
_cell.length_a   1.000
_cell.length_b   1.000
_cell.length_c   1.000
_cell.angle_alpha   90.00
_cell.angle_beta   90.00
_cell.angle_gamma   90.00
#
_symmetry.space_group_name_H-M   'P 1'
#
loop_
_entity.id
_entity.type
_entity.pdbx_description
1 polymer ?
#
loop_
_entity_poly.entity_id
_entity_poly.type
_entity_poly.pdbx_seq_one_letter_code
_entity_poly.pdbx_strand_id
1 'polypeptide(L)'
;MVRAILKFFFCWIWPKVPWHTAIMKHVAEKHFIAGKTIQDAIRSGRELNKEGFFCYFNHIGDRCESPEERDRARSSYNELIEAINEHGLKAGISTKASALGMLNPNLHSGKTREGLAKLVSKARDYGIPFWLDGEELIYHKKTTEVAFFARMVCPKTGSVIQAYTKNIGSIVLELYRTKSAFPGVTTGFRICKGAYTEPKELAYSDINDIRDRFEFWVRKVVETKHYAQVATHDEEIIRRVIALEQAGKIRRDQFEFALLLGVNMPLAKKLLSRGYRVIIYVPFGKDVEGFCVRRIIERPRYIILPLKAIFCK
;
A
#
# COMPACT_ATOMS: atom_id res chain seq x y z
N MET A 1 -22.63 2.78 -10.69
CA MET A 1 -22.77 2.53 -12.14
C MET A 1 -21.43 2.59 -12.89
N VAL A 2 -20.74 3.74 -12.95
CA VAL A 2 -19.50 3.92 -13.73
C VAL A 2 -18.38 2.91 -13.41
N ARG A 3 -18.09 2.63 -12.13
CA ARG A 3 -17.06 1.65 -11.74
C ARG A 3 -17.34 0.23 -12.22
N ALA A 4 -18.61 -0.18 -12.23
CA ALA A 4 -19.01 -1.51 -12.70
C ALA A 4 -18.83 -1.61 -14.22
N ILE A 5 -19.18 -0.56 -14.96
CA ILE A 5 -18.97 -0.46 -16.41
C ILE A 5 -17.47 -0.51 -16.74
N LEU A 6 -16.64 0.27 -16.03
CA LEU A 6 -15.19 0.25 -16.25
C LEU A 6 -14.58 -1.12 -15.91
N LYS A 7 -15.02 -1.76 -14.83
CA LYS A 7 -14.60 -3.14 -14.51
C LYS A 7 -14.96 -4.09 -15.65
N PHE A 8 -16.21 -4.05 -16.12
CA PHE A 8 -16.64 -4.89 -17.22
C PHE A 8 -15.78 -4.65 -18.48
N PHE A 9 -15.59 -3.39 -18.85
CA PHE A 9 -14.76 -3.01 -19.98
C PHE A 9 -13.32 -3.54 -19.84
N PHE A 10 -12.65 -3.27 -18.73
CA PHE A 10 -11.25 -3.67 -18.55
C PHE A 10 -11.03 -5.17 -18.38
N CYS A 11 -12.03 -5.91 -17.89
CA CYS A 11 -11.93 -7.36 -17.75
C CYS A 11 -12.28 -8.10 -19.06
N TRP A 12 -13.24 -7.62 -19.84
CA TRP A 12 -13.83 -8.41 -20.94
C TRP A 12 -13.59 -7.83 -22.34
N ILE A 13 -13.39 -6.52 -22.44
CA ILE A 13 -13.24 -5.81 -23.71
C ILE A 13 -11.79 -5.38 -23.92
N TRP A 14 -11.16 -4.78 -22.92
CA TRP A 14 -9.80 -4.26 -23.01
C TRP A 14 -8.75 -5.29 -23.46
N PRO A 15 -8.76 -6.55 -22.98
CA PRO A 15 -7.79 -7.55 -23.46
C PRO A 15 -7.93 -7.90 -24.95
N LYS A 16 -9.04 -7.49 -25.60
CA LYS A 16 -9.28 -7.68 -27.03
C LYS A 16 -8.82 -6.48 -27.87
N VAL A 17 -8.42 -5.37 -27.24
CA VAL A 17 -7.97 -4.16 -27.94
C VAL A 17 -6.51 -4.35 -28.39
N PRO A 18 -6.16 -4.17 -29.67
CA PRO A 18 -4.76 -4.25 -30.10
C PRO A 18 -3.87 -3.29 -29.30
N TRP A 19 -2.68 -3.74 -28.91
CA TRP A 19 -1.68 -2.95 -28.18
C TRP A 19 -2.12 -2.48 -26.78
N HIS A 20 -3.20 -3.04 -26.21
CA HIS A 20 -3.75 -2.66 -24.92
C HIS A 20 -2.68 -2.63 -23.81
N THR A 21 -1.81 -3.64 -23.75
CA THR A 21 -0.72 -3.73 -22.78
C THR A 21 0.30 -2.60 -22.97
N ALA A 22 0.67 -2.28 -24.21
CA ALA A 22 1.64 -1.22 -24.50
C ALA A 22 1.08 0.16 -24.10
N ILE A 23 -0.20 0.41 -24.39
CA ILE A 23 -0.90 1.64 -24.00
C ILE A 23 -0.92 1.78 -22.47
N MET A 24 -1.30 0.71 -21.74
CA MET A 24 -1.36 0.75 -20.28
C MET A 24 0.02 0.92 -19.66
N LYS A 25 1.06 0.28 -20.21
CA LYS A 25 2.44 0.47 -19.78
C LYS A 25 2.87 1.93 -19.95
N HIS A 26 2.60 2.54 -21.10
CA HIS A 26 2.91 3.95 -21.32
C HIS A 26 2.19 4.87 -20.33
N VAL A 27 0.88 4.68 -20.11
CA VAL A 27 0.11 5.46 -19.14
C VAL A 27 0.64 5.27 -17.72
N ALA A 28 0.97 4.04 -17.34
CA ALA A 28 1.51 3.73 -16.02
C ALA A 28 2.84 4.44 -15.80
N GLU A 29 3.79 4.28 -16.72
CA GLU A 29 5.14 4.87 -16.67
C GLU A 29 5.10 6.40 -16.62
N LYS A 30 4.18 7.02 -17.36
CA LYS A 30 4.06 8.48 -17.42
C LYS A 30 3.40 9.09 -16.18
N HIS A 31 2.55 8.34 -15.48
CA HIS A 31 1.65 8.93 -14.49
C HIS A 31 1.64 8.26 -13.12
N PHE A 32 1.78 6.94 -13.01
CA PHE A 32 1.42 6.22 -11.79
C PHE A 32 2.54 5.38 -11.16
N ILE A 33 3.67 5.21 -11.85
CA ILE A 33 4.82 4.46 -11.36
C ILE A 33 6.10 5.29 -11.53
N ALA A 34 7.14 5.00 -10.75
CA ALA A 34 8.43 5.69 -10.88
C ALA A 34 9.21 5.28 -12.14
N GLY A 35 8.97 4.07 -12.63
CA GLY A 35 9.60 3.48 -13.80
C GLY A 35 9.72 1.96 -13.66
N LYS A 36 10.67 1.37 -14.39
CA LYS A 36 10.81 -0.09 -14.51
C LYS A 36 11.86 -0.66 -13.58
N THR A 37 12.81 0.15 -13.14
CA THR A 37 14.02 -0.29 -12.44
C THR A 37 14.10 0.29 -11.03
N ILE A 38 14.99 -0.26 -10.20
CA ILE A 38 15.29 0.31 -8.88
C ILE A 38 15.85 1.73 -9.04
N GLN A 39 16.69 1.97 -10.05
CA GLN A 39 17.27 3.29 -10.34
C GLN A 39 16.19 4.34 -10.64
N ASP A 40 15.11 3.94 -11.35
CA ASP A 40 13.96 4.80 -11.57
C ASP A 40 13.23 5.14 -10.25
N ALA A 41 13.05 4.14 -9.38
CA ALA A 41 12.47 4.32 -8.06
C ALA A 41 13.32 5.28 -7.20
N ILE A 42 14.64 5.10 -7.17
CA ILE A 42 15.58 5.97 -6.46
C ILE A 42 15.51 7.41 -6.99
N ARG A 43 15.51 7.61 -8.32
CA ARG A 43 15.40 8.94 -8.92
C ARG A 43 14.11 9.65 -8.47
N SER A 44 12.97 8.96 -8.60
CA SER A 44 11.67 9.50 -8.17
C SER A 44 11.65 9.77 -6.66
N GLY A 45 12.22 8.89 -5.85
CA GLY A 45 12.34 9.08 -4.40
C GLY A 45 13.15 10.31 -4.01
N ARG A 46 14.26 10.58 -4.71
CA ARG A 46 15.09 11.78 -4.49
C ARG A 46 14.31 13.06 -4.75
N GLU A 47 13.56 13.11 -5.85
CA GLU A 47 12.72 14.26 -6.20
C GLU A 47 11.64 14.49 -5.13
N LEU A 48 10.93 13.43 -4.74
CA LEU A 48 9.91 13.50 -3.69
C LEU A 48 10.48 13.89 -2.32
N ASN A 49 11.66 13.37 -1.96
CA ASN A 49 12.34 13.74 -0.70
C ASN A 49 12.80 15.20 -0.70
N LYS A 50 13.24 15.75 -1.84
CA LYS A 50 13.55 17.19 -1.99
C LYS A 50 12.31 18.06 -1.76
N GLU A 51 11.14 17.59 -2.18
CA GLU A 51 9.86 18.26 -1.92
C GLU A 51 9.39 18.12 -0.46
N GLY A 52 10.00 17.23 0.33
CA GLY A 52 9.68 17.01 1.75
C GLY A 52 8.82 15.77 2.04
N PHE A 53 8.48 14.98 1.02
CA PHE A 53 7.74 13.73 1.20
C PHE A 53 8.62 12.58 1.69
N PHE A 54 8.01 11.63 2.42
CA PHE A 54 8.58 10.30 2.64
C PHE A 54 8.05 9.33 1.57
N CYS A 55 8.80 8.29 1.22
CA CYS A 55 8.39 7.32 0.18
C CYS A 55 8.17 5.90 0.73
N TYR A 56 7.15 5.19 0.25
CA TYR A 56 7.12 3.72 0.32
C TYR A 56 7.24 3.14 -1.06
N PHE A 57 8.35 2.45 -1.31
CA PHE A 57 8.56 1.75 -2.55
C PHE A 57 7.87 0.40 -2.55
N ASN A 58 7.21 0.08 -3.65
CA ASN A 58 6.63 -1.23 -3.90
C ASN A 58 7.07 -1.72 -5.27
N HIS A 59 7.77 -2.86 -5.30
CA HIS A 59 8.00 -3.55 -6.55
C HIS A 59 6.68 -4.22 -6.95
N ILE A 60 6.13 -3.81 -8.09
CA ILE A 60 4.94 -4.39 -8.67
C ILE A 60 5.31 -5.79 -9.16
N GLY A 61 4.73 -6.79 -8.51
CA GLY A 61 4.80 -8.18 -8.91
C GLY A 61 3.47 -8.88 -8.61
N ASP A 62 3.24 -9.97 -9.33
CA ASP A 62 2.11 -10.85 -9.13
C ASP A 62 2.35 -11.83 -7.96
N ARG A 63 1.36 -12.69 -7.70
CA ARG A 63 1.46 -13.73 -6.70
C ARG A 63 2.58 -14.71 -7.08
N CYS A 64 3.37 -15.08 -6.09
CA CYS A 64 4.44 -16.07 -6.26
C CYS A 64 3.84 -17.48 -6.38
N GLU A 65 4.07 -18.11 -7.52
CA GLU A 65 3.66 -19.48 -7.83
C GLU A 65 4.84 -20.48 -7.78
N SER A 66 6.09 -20.00 -7.85
CA SER A 66 7.29 -20.85 -7.83
C SER A 66 8.39 -20.41 -6.85
N PRO A 67 9.29 -21.31 -6.41
CA PRO A 67 10.47 -20.94 -5.62
C PRO A 67 11.36 -19.89 -6.28
N GLU A 68 11.49 -19.93 -7.60
CA GLU A 68 12.31 -19.00 -8.39
C GLU A 68 11.71 -17.59 -8.38
N GLU A 69 10.39 -17.48 -8.45
CA GLU A 69 9.68 -16.20 -8.33
C GLU A 69 9.84 -15.60 -6.93
N ARG A 70 9.72 -16.43 -5.88
CA ARG A 70 9.99 -16.02 -4.49
C ARG A 70 11.39 -15.44 -4.36
N ASP A 71 12.39 -16.16 -4.88
CA ASP A 71 13.79 -15.79 -4.71
C ASP A 71 14.13 -14.52 -5.52
N ARG A 72 13.55 -14.37 -6.73
CA ARG A 72 13.62 -13.12 -7.51
C ARG A 72 12.99 -11.94 -6.77
N ALA A 73 11.78 -12.11 -6.22
CA ALA A 73 11.11 -11.05 -5.46
C ALA A 73 11.95 -10.62 -4.24
N ARG A 74 12.50 -11.60 -3.50
CA ARG A 74 13.38 -11.33 -2.35
C ARG A 74 14.67 -10.63 -2.74
N SER A 75 15.34 -11.04 -3.83
CA SER A 75 16.54 -10.35 -4.33
C SER A 75 16.25 -8.89 -4.62
N SER A 76 15.15 -8.62 -5.34
CA SER A 76 14.76 -7.26 -5.69
C SER A 76 14.50 -6.37 -4.47
N TYR A 77 13.85 -6.90 -3.41
CA TYR A 77 13.68 -6.12 -2.18
C TYR A 77 14.99 -5.94 -1.40
N ASN A 78 15.89 -6.93 -1.44
CA ASN A 78 17.22 -6.81 -0.82
C ASN A 78 18.07 -5.72 -1.48
N GLU A 79 18.08 -5.68 -2.82
CA GLU A 79 18.76 -4.65 -3.63
C GLU A 79 18.13 -3.28 -3.39
N LEU A 80 16.80 -3.21 -3.30
CA LEU A 80 16.09 -1.96 -3.01
C LEU A 80 16.42 -1.40 -1.62
N ILE A 81 16.51 -2.26 -0.60
CA ILE A 81 16.90 -1.85 0.77
C ILE A 81 18.32 -1.26 0.75
N GLU A 82 19.26 -1.92 0.07
CA GLU A 82 20.63 -1.40 -0.08
C GLU A 82 20.64 -0.05 -0.79
N ALA A 83 19.95 0.07 -1.92
CA ALA A 83 19.88 1.30 -2.70
C ALA A 83 19.23 2.46 -1.90
N ILE A 84 18.20 2.21 -1.09
CA ILE A 84 17.60 3.22 -0.20
C ILE A 84 18.64 3.72 0.80
N ASN A 85 19.39 2.81 1.42
CA ASN A 85 20.41 3.13 2.41
C ASN A 85 21.61 3.88 1.80
N GLU A 86 22.19 3.34 0.72
CA GLU A 86 23.32 3.93 -0.01
C GLU A 86 23.05 5.36 -0.48
N HIS A 87 21.81 5.64 -0.86
CA HIS A 87 21.41 6.97 -1.33
C HIS A 87 20.79 7.86 -0.24
N GLY A 88 20.74 7.39 1.02
CA GLY A 88 20.22 8.15 2.16
C GLY A 88 18.78 8.61 1.99
N LEU A 89 17.93 7.82 1.33
CA LEU A 89 16.55 8.21 1.07
C LEU A 89 15.69 8.15 2.33
N LYS A 90 14.78 9.13 2.47
CA LYS A 90 13.67 9.08 3.41
C LYS A 90 12.59 8.16 2.84
N ALA A 91 12.84 6.86 2.92
CA ALA A 91 11.98 5.85 2.33
C ALA A 91 11.92 4.55 3.14
N GLY A 92 10.86 3.78 2.88
CA GLY A 92 10.70 2.41 3.33
C GLY A 92 10.20 1.52 2.18
N ILE A 93 9.92 0.26 2.50
CA ILE A 93 9.38 -0.70 1.53
C ILE A 93 8.00 -1.22 1.96
N SER A 94 7.15 -1.46 0.98
CA SER A 94 5.83 -2.08 1.13
C SER A 94 5.73 -3.26 0.19
N THR A 95 5.36 -4.43 0.70
CA THR A 95 5.29 -5.66 -0.10
C THR A 95 4.08 -6.51 0.27
N LYS A 96 3.71 -7.43 -0.62
CA LYS A 96 2.62 -8.38 -0.40
C LYS A 96 3.17 -9.71 0.13
N ALA A 97 2.42 -10.35 1.01
CA ALA A 97 2.77 -11.68 1.49
C ALA A 97 2.72 -12.69 0.34
N SER A 98 1.77 -12.54 -0.59
CA SER A 98 1.69 -13.36 -1.81
C SER A 98 2.94 -13.27 -2.68
N ALA A 99 3.45 -12.06 -2.93
CA ALA A 99 4.63 -11.83 -3.76
C ALA A 99 5.90 -12.47 -3.17
N LEU A 100 5.94 -12.64 -1.84
CA LEU A 100 7.02 -13.32 -1.13
C LEU A 100 6.77 -14.82 -0.93
N GLY A 101 5.73 -15.40 -1.55
CA GLY A 101 5.40 -16.83 -1.43
C GLY A 101 4.80 -17.24 -0.08
N MET A 102 4.51 -16.29 0.82
CA MET A 102 3.99 -16.60 2.16
C MET A 102 2.53 -17.03 2.19
N LEU A 103 1.79 -16.75 1.10
CA LEU A 103 0.40 -17.19 0.90
C LEU A 103 0.29 -18.45 0.04
N ASN A 104 1.40 -18.97 -0.52
CA ASN A 104 1.39 -20.17 -1.34
C ASN A 104 1.46 -21.43 -0.44
N PRO A 105 0.47 -22.34 -0.49
CA PRO A 105 0.43 -23.55 0.34
C PRO A 105 1.69 -24.42 0.25
N ASN A 106 2.33 -24.46 -0.91
CA ASN A 106 3.50 -25.30 -1.17
C ASN A 106 4.83 -24.62 -0.79
N LEU A 107 4.81 -23.29 -0.60
CA LEU A 107 6.03 -22.52 -0.35
C LEU A 107 6.08 -21.85 1.03
N HIS A 108 4.96 -21.69 1.75
CA HIS A 108 4.90 -20.79 2.92
C HIS A 108 5.75 -21.20 4.15
N SER A 109 6.50 -22.29 4.09
CA SER A 109 7.29 -22.86 5.19
C SER A 109 8.80 -22.80 4.89
N GLY A 110 9.63 -23.28 5.82
CA GLY A 110 11.08 -23.43 5.64
C GLY A 110 11.76 -22.17 5.07
N LYS A 111 12.36 -22.33 3.88
CA LYS A 111 13.14 -21.30 3.16
C LYS A 111 12.39 -19.98 2.98
N THR A 112 11.07 -20.00 2.83
CA THR A 112 10.28 -18.77 2.61
C THR A 112 10.14 -17.96 3.90
N ARG A 113 9.89 -18.63 5.04
CA ARG A 113 9.83 -17.95 6.35
C ARG A 113 11.19 -17.44 6.78
N GLU A 114 12.22 -18.27 6.64
CA GLU A 114 13.61 -17.87 6.87
C GLU A 114 13.96 -16.66 5.98
N GLY A 115 13.52 -16.70 4.73
CA GLY A 115 13.76 -15.65 3.77
C GLY A 115 13.12 -14.32 4.10
N LEU A 116 11.85 -14.36 4.54
CA LEU A 116 11.16 -13.18 5.05
C LEU A 116 11.86 -12.64 6.31
N ALA A 117 12.26 -13.50 7.25
CA ALA A 117 12.96 -13.08 8.45
C ALA A 117 14.28 -12.38 8.12
N LYS A 118 15.08 -12.91 7.18
CA LYS A 118 16.31 -12.27 6.71
C LYS A 118 16.04 -10.90 6.08
N LEU A 119 15.01 -10.80 5.23
CA LEU A 119 14.63 -9.54 4.60
C LEU A 119 14.20 -8.48 5.61
N VAL A 120 13.37 -8.86 6.58
CA VAL A 120 12.90 -7.97 7.66
C VAL A 120 14.04 -7.57 8.59
N SER A 121 14.97 -8.48 8.91
CA SER A 121 16.18 -8.16 9.68
C SER A 121 17.03 -7.13 8.94
N LYS A 122 17.30 -7.35 7.64
CA LYS A 122 18.08 -6.40 6.83
C LYS A 122 17.45 -5.01 6.82
N ALA A 123 16.13 -4.92 6.60
CA ALA A 123 15.42 -3.64 6.65
C ALA A 123 15.57 -2.96 8.03
N ARG A 124 15.42 -3.72 9.12
CA ARG A 124 15.61 -3.22 10.50
C ARG A 124 17.03 -2.71 10.72
N ASP A 125 18.03 -3.46 10.28
CA ASP A 125 19.45 -3.17 10.53
C ASP A 125 19.89 -1.88 9.80
N TYR A 126 19.29 -1.59 8.64
CA TYR A 126 19.42 -0.30 7.93
C TYR A 126 18.45 0.80 8.39
N GLY A 127 17.58 0.52 9.37
CA GLY A 127 16.56 1.49 9.83
C GLY A 127 15.47 1.80 8.80
N ILE A 128 15.29 0.95 7.78
CA ILE A 128 14.33 1.11 6.69
C ILE A 128 12.97 0.51 7.11
N PRO A 129 11.87 1.30 7.15
CA PRO A 129 10.58 0.77 7.55
C PRO A 129 10.03 -0.27 6.59
N PHE A 130 9.53 -1.38 7.13
CA PHE A 130 8.98 -2.52 6.39
C PHE A 130 7.47 -2.63 6.60
N TRP A 131 6.72 -2.77 5.52
CA TRP A 131 5.26 -2.90 5.53
C TRP A 131 4.77 -4.10 4.75
N LEU A 132 3.78 -4.79 5.32
CA LEU A 132 2.99 -5.81 4.62
C LEU A 132 1.65 -5.22 4.19
N ASP A 133 1.42 -5.23 2.89
CA ASP A 133 0.19 -4.74 2.27
C ASP A 133 -0.99 -5.67 2.56
N GLY A 134 -2.19 -5.06 2.62
CA GLY A 134 -3.44 -5.80 2.71
C GLY A 134 -3.85 -6.34 1.35
N GLU A 135 -4.22 -7.61 1.32
CA GLU A 135 -4.65 -8.35 0.12
C GLU A 135 -6.16 -8.64 0.18
N GLU A 136 -6.69 -9.55 -0.63
CA GLU A 136 -8.11 -9.96 -0.58
C GLU A 136 -8.49 -10.48 0.82
N LEU A 137 -9.75 -10.28 1.23
CA LEU A 137 -10.22 -10.63 2.57
C LEU A 137 -10.10 -12.14 2.87
N ILE A 138 -10.16 -13.00 1.86
CA ILE A 138 -9.91 -14.43 1.99
C ILE A 138 -8.50 -14.74 2.54
N TYR A 139 -7.52 -13.87 2.29
CA TYR A 139 -6.15 -13.99 2.79
C TYR A 139 -5.89 -13.20 4.07
N HIS A 140 -6.88 -12.48 4.60
CA HIS A 140 -6.69 -11.55 5.72
C HIS A 140 -6.06 -12.25 6.93
N LYS A 141 -6.61 -13.41 7.35
CA LYS A 141 -6.07 -14.18 8.48
C LYS A 141 -4.60 -14.56 8.28
N LYS A 142 -4.27 -15.09 7.10
CA LYS A 142 -2.89 -15.51 6.78
C LYS A 142 -1.95 -14.29 6.70
N THR A 143 -2.42 -13.18 6.15
CA THR A 143 -1.63 -11.93 6.07
C THR A 143 -1.35 -11.38 7.47
N THR A 144 -2.32 -11.38 8.37
CA THR A 144 -2.13 -11.00 9.78
C THR A 144 -1.14 -11.94 10.50
N GLU A 145 -1.19 -13.25 10.25
CA GLU A 145 -0.22 -14.21 10.79
C GLU A 145 1.21 -13.92 10.29
N VAL A 146 1.36 -13.61 8.99
CA VAL A 146 2.64 -13.24 8.38
C VAL A 146 3.16 -11.93 8.95
N ALA A 147 2.29 -10.93 9.14
CA ALA A 147 2.64 -9.66 9.78
C ALA A 147 3.09 -9.86 11.23
N PHE A 148 2.39 -10.69 12.00
CA PHE A 148 2.81 -11.01 13.37
C PHE A 148 4.16 -11.72 13.39
N PHE A 149 4.41 -12.67 12.48
CA PHE A 149 5.72 -13.30 12.34
C PHE A 149 6.83 -12.29 12.01
N ALA A 150 6.60 -11.38 11.07
CA ALA A 150 7.57 -10.32 10.75
C ALA A 150 7.83 -9.40 11.96
N ARG A 151 6.81 -9.11 12.78
CA ARG A 151 6.96 -8.33 14.02
C ARG A 151 7.83 -9.01 15.08
N MET A 152 7.88 -10.35 15.10
CA MET A 152 8.82 -11.07 15.97
C MET A 152 10.29 -10.78 15.62
N VAL A 153 10.57 -10.41 14.36
CA VAL A 153 11.91 -10.05 13.89
C VAL A 153 12.16 -8.53 14.02
N CYS A 154 11.16 -7.73 13.63
CA CYS A 154 11.18 -6.28 13.76
C CYS A 154 9.81 -5.78 14.24
N PRO A 155 9.65 -5.48 15.54
CA PRO A 155 8.37 -5.07 16.14
C PRO A 155 7.70 -3.86 15.47
N LYS A 156 8.47 -3.01 14.78
CA LYS A 156 7.97 -1.85 14.02
C LYS A 156 7.36 -2.21 12.65
N THR A 157 7.37 -3.48 12.25
CA THR A 157 6.78 -3.92 10.98
C THR A 157 5.30 -3.55 10.91
N GLY A 158 4.93 -2.78 9.89
CA GLY A 158 3.58 -2.29 9.70
C GLY A 158 2.67 -3.29 8.95
N SER A 159 1.36 -3.21 9.19
CA SER A 159 0.34 -3.94 8.43
C SER A 159 -0.82 -3.02 8.03
N VAL A 160 -1.75 -3.54 7.21
CA VAL A 160 -2.87 -2.76 6.66
C VAL A 160 -4.20 -3.18 7.28
N ILE A 161 -5.04 -2.18 7.56
CA ILE A 161 -6.45 -2.32 7.90
C ILE A 161 -7.30 -1.80 6.73
N GLN A 162 -8.19 -2.63 6.21
CA GLN A 162 -9.11 -2.26 5.13
C GLN A 162 -10.46 -1.86 5.73
N ALA A 163 -10.83 -0.58 5.63
CA ALA A 163 -12.00 -0.03 6.30
C ALA A 163 -13.32 -0.66 5.87
N TYR A 164 -13.42 -1.15 4.63
CA TYR A 164 -14.62 -1.81 4.12
C TYR A 164 -14.96 -3.14 4.79
N THR A 165 -14.10 -3.70 5.64
CA THR A 165 -14.31 -5.05 6.20
C THR A 165 -15.43 -5.03 7.23
N LYS A 166 -16.33 -6.01 7.14
CA LYS A 166 -17.36 -6.23 8.15
C LYS A 166 -16.83 -6.97 9.38
N ASN A 167 -15.73 -7.73 9.24
CA ASN A 167 -15.14 -8.45 10.36
C ASN A 167 -14.26 -7.52 11.22
N ILE A 168 -14.89 -6.86 12.18
CA ILE A 168 -14.22 -5.96 13.12
C ILE A 168 -13.39 -6.73 14.17
N GLY A 169 -13.88 -7.91 14.58
CA GLY A 169 -13.33 -8.66 15.71
C GLY A 169 -11.87 -9.07 15.49
N SER A 170 -11.54 -9.63 14.33
CA SER A 170 -10.18 -10.09 14.03
C SER A 170 -9.14 -8.97 14.07
N ILE A 171 -9.49 -7.79 13.56
CA ILE A 171 -8.60 -6.63 13.49
C ILE A 171 -8.40 -6.03 14.89
N VAL A 172 -9.47 -5.92 15.68
CA VAL A 172 -9.36 -5.47 17.06
C VAL A 172 -8.45 -6.41 17.86
N LEU A 173 -8.63 -7.73 17.70
CA LEU A 173 -7.74 -8.72 18.32
C LEU A 173 -6.29 -8.56 17.85
N GLU A 174 -6.03 -8.28 16.57
CA GLU A 174 -4.68 -7.99 16.07
C GLU A 174 -4.04 -6.79 16.78
N LEU A 175 -4.77 -5.68 16.94
CA LEU A 175 -4.27 -4.48 17.60
C LEU A 175 -3.86 -4.75 19.04
N TYR A 176 -4.74 -5.39 19.82
CA TYR A 176 -4.46 -5.72 21.22
C TYR A 176 -3.36 -6.76 21.36
N ARG A 177 -3.39 -7.84 20.57
CA ARG A 177 -2.34 -8.86 20.55
C ARG A 177 -0.98 -8.26 20.23
N THR A 178 -0.91 -7.37 19.23
CA THR A 178 0.33 -6.67 18.86
C THR A 178 0.81 -5.80 20.02
N LYS A 179 -0.10 -5.08 20.69
CA LYS A 179 0.28 -4.24 21.82
C LYS A 179 0.83 -5.05 23.00
N SER A 180 0.20 -6.18 23.32
CA SER A 180 0.62 -7.05 24.42
C SER A 180 1.94 -7.77 24.12
N ALA A 181 2.16 -8.19 22.86
CA ALA A 181 3.37 -8.90 22.47
C ALA A 181 4.62 -7.99 22.43
N PHE A 182 4.43 -6.69 22.15
CA PHE A 182 5.53 -5.72 21.99
C PHE A 182 5.31 -4.48 22.86
N PRO A 183 5.37 -4.62 24.20
CA PRO A 183 5.19 -3.49 25.12
C PRO A 183 6.25 -2.41 24.86
N GLY A 184 5.87 -1.14 24.99
CA GLY A 184 6.75 0.01 24.71
C GLY A 184 6.99 0.31 23.22
N VAL A 185 6.69 -0.62 22.31
CA VAL A 185 6.82 -0.39 20.86
C VAL A 185 5.53 0.25 20.32
N THR A 186 5.70 1.26 19.47
CA THR A 186 4.60 1.82 18.66
C THR A 186 4.64 1.18 17.28
N THR A 187 3.65 0.33 16.98
CA THR A 187 3.55 -0.34 15.67
C THR A 187 2.70 0.49 14.73
N GLY A 188 3.06 0.51 13.44
CA GLY A 188 2.28 1.19 12.41
C GLY A 188 1.14 0.33 11.87
N PHE A 189 -0.04 0.94 11.72
CA PHE A 189 -1.17 0.37 10.96
C PHE A 189 -1.60 1.36 9.89
N ARG A 190 -1.64 0.91 8.64
CA ARG A 190 -2.08 1.70 7.49
C ARG A 190 -3.56 1.44 7.27
N ILE A 191 -4.38 2.47 7.39
CA ILE A 191 -5.81 2.38 7.14
C ILE A 191 -6.05 2.79 5.69
N CYS A 192 -6.65 1.90 4.91
CA CYS A 192 -7.11 2.19 3.55
C CYS A 192 -8.61 1.85 3.44
N LYS A 193 -9.27 2.23 2.33
CA LYS A 193 -10.67 1.84 2.10
C LYS A 193 -10.83 0.34 1.87
N GLY A 194 -9.88 -0.26 1.16
CA GLY A 194 -10.00 -1.57 0.52
C GLY A 194 -9.99 -1.42 -1.01
N ALA A 195 -9.25 -2.29 -1.70
CA ALA A 195 -8.99 -2.19 -3.14
C ALA A 195 -9.55 -3.36 -3.96
N TYR A 196 -10.05 -4.40 -3.29
CA TYR A 196 -10.47 -5.65 -3.91
C TYR A 196 -12.00 -5.70 -4.10
N THR A 197 -12.44 -6.61 -4.97
CA THR A 197 -13.86 -6.91 -5.14
C THR A 197 -14.20 -8.04 -4.20
N GLU A 198 -14.95 -7.73 -3.16
CA GLU A 198 -15.30 -8.68 -2.10
C GLU A 198 -16.80 -9.00 -2.13
N PRO A 199 -17.22 -10.19 -1.67
CA PRO A 199 -18.62 -10.51 -1.41
C PRO A 199 -19.26 -9.47 -0.47
N LYS A 200 -20.54 -9.16 -0.70
CA LYS A 200 -21.27 -8.15 0.10
C LYS A 200 -21.41 -8.54 1.57
N GLU A 201 -21.32 -9.84 1.86
CA GLU A 201 -21.37 -10.42 3.19
C GLU A 201 -20.09 -10.09 3.98
N LEU A 202 -18.96 -9.90 3.28
CA LEU A 202 -17.65 -9.66 3.88
C LEU A 202 -17.27 -8.17 3.91
N ALA A 203 -17.78 -7.38 2.95
CA ALA A 203 -17.42 -5.97 2.82
C ALA A 203 -18.61 -5.02 2.65
N TYR A 204 -18.49 -3.84 3.26
CA TYR A 204 -19.33 -2.68 2.98
C TYR A 204 -19.07 -2.19 1.56
N SER A 205 -20.15 -1.75 0.89
CA SER A 205 -20.07 -1.18 -0.46
C SER A 205 -20.53 0.28 -0.50
N ASP A 206 -21.30 0.74 0.49
CA ASP A 206 -21.69 2.13 0.62
C ASP A 206 -20.50 3.00 1.03
N ILE A 207 -20.39 4.17 0.41
CA ILE A 207 -19.24 5.05 0.60
C ILE A 207 -19.24 5.74 1.97
N ASN A 208 -20.41 6.03 2.54
CA ASN A 208 -20.51 6.66 3.85
C ASN A 208 -20.20 5.64 4.94
N ASP A 209 -20.70 4.40 4.81
CA ASP A 209 -20.30 3.30 5.70
C ASP A 209 -18.77 3.15 5.70
N ILE A 210 -18.13 3.11 4.53
CA ILE A 210 -16.68 2.98 4.42
C ILE A 210 -15.96 4.18 5.07
N ARG A 211 -16.48 5.41 4.94
CA ARG A 211 -15.90 6.61 5.55
C ARG A 211 -16.00 6.58 7.07
N ASP A 212 -17.17 6.20 7.60
CA ASP A 212 -17.40 6.07 9.04
C ASP A 212 -16.50 4.99 9.64
N ARG A 213 -16.40 3.84 8.96
CA ARG A 213 -15.47 2.76 9.32
C ARG A 213 -14.00 3.20 9.27
N PHE A 214 -13.62 3.99 8.28
CA PHE A 214 -12.26 4.49 8.16
C PHE A 214 -11.90 5.36 9.37
N GLU A 215 -12.75 6.32 9.70
CA GLU A 215 -12.59 7.20 10.85
C GLU A 215 -12.52 6.39 12.16
N PHE A 216 -13.41 5.42 12.32
CA PHE A 216 -13.38 4.47 13.45
C PHE A 216 -12.02 3.80 13.58
N TRP A 217 -11.44 3.30 12.49
CA TRP A 217 -10.15 2.61 12.55
C TRP A 217 -8.98 3.55 12.87
N VAL A 218 -8.98 4.78 12.36
CA VAL A 218 -7.98 5.79 12.73
C VAL A 218 -7.99 6.01 14.24
N ARG A 219 -9.18 6.24 14.81
CA ARG A 219 -9.33 6.39 16.27
C ARG A 219 -8.87 5.16 17.02
N LYS A 220 -9.33 3.97 16.62
CA LYS A 220 -9.04 2.72 17.32
C LYS A 220 -7.54 2.38 17.34
N VAL A 221 -6.84 2.62 16.24
CA VAL A 221 -5.37 2.45 16.16
C VAL A 221 -4.66 3.38 17.16
N VAL A 222 -5.06 4.65 17.20
CA VAL A 222 -4.46 5.62 18.13
C VAL A 222 -4.80 5.30 19.59
N GLU A 223 -6.06 4.97 19.89
CA GLU A 223 -6.54 4.57 21.22
C GLU A 223 -5.79 3.34 21.77
N THR A 224 -5.40 2.42 20.88
CA THR A 224 -4.61 1.23 21.24
C THR A 224 -3.09 1.49 21.30
N LYS A 225 -2.68 2.76 21.30
CA LYS A 225 -1.28 3.23 21.39
C LYS A 225 -0.40 2.73 20.24
N HIS A 226 -0.98 2.66 19.05
CA HIS A 226 -0.31 2.40 17.79
C HIS A 226 -0.29 3.66 16.92
N TYR A 227 0.41 3.60 15.79
CA TYR A 227 0.60 4.72 14.87
C TYR A 227 -0.27 4.54 13.62
N ALA A 228 -1.04 5.57 13.26
CA ALA A 228 -1.99 5.50 12.15
C ALA A 228 -1.44 6.12 10.86
N GLN A 229 -1.37 5.34 9.79
CA GLN A 229 -1.10 5.86 8.46
C GLN A 229 -2.40 5.94 7.65
N VAL A 230 -2.86 7.17 7.40
CA VAL A 230 -4.15 7.48 6.75
C VAL A 230 -3.97 7.42 5.23
N ALA A 231 -4.13 6.24 4.65
CA ALA A 231 -3.90 6.00 3.22
C ALA A 231 -5.17 6.25 2.39
N THR A 232 -5.36 7.51 1.96
CA THR A 232 -6.55 7.91 1.19
C THR A 232 -6.33 9.15 0.34
N HIS A 233 -7.12 9.25 -0.73
CA HIS A 233 -7.27 10.46 -1.55
C HIS A 233 -8.66 11.08 -1.38
N ASP A 234 -9.48 10.55 -0.49
CA ASP A 234 -10.82 11.04 -0.21
C ASP A 234 -10.72 12.26 0.71
N GLU A 235 -11.02 13.42 0.16
CA GLU A 235 -10.94 14.70 0.87
C GLU A 235 -11.89 14.75 2.07
N GLU A 236 -13.00 14.02 2.03
CA GLU A 236 -13.93 13.93 3.16
C GLU A 236 -13.34 13.15 4.32
N ILE A 237 -12.63 12.05 4.06
CA ILE A 237 -11.92 11.30 5.11
C ILE A 237 -10.80 12.15 5.70
N ILE A 238 -10.03 12.83 4.84
CA ILE A 238 -8.96 13.73 5.28
C ILE A 238 -9.53 14.84 6.17
N ARG A 239 -10.63 15.47 5.76
CA ARG A 239 -11.32 16.50 6.54
C ARG A 239 -11.76 15.98 7.91
N ARG A 240 -12.35 14.78 7.98
CA ARG A 240 -12.76 14.12 9.23
C ARG A 240 -11.57 13.83 10.16
N VAL A 241 -10.47 13.29 9.63
CA VAL A 241 -9.25 13.04 10.43
C VAL A 241 -8.65 14.35 10.97
N ILE A 242 -8.63 15.41 10.16
CA ILE A 242 -8.18 16.73 10.62
C ILE A 242 -9.12 17.28 11.70
N ALA A 243 -10.43 17.08 11.57
CA ALA A 243 -11.39 17.48 12.60
C ALA A 243 -11.17 16.72 13.91
N LEU A 244 -10.84 15.42 13.86
CA LEU A 244 -10.46 14.64 15.05
C LEU A 244 -9.23 15.23 15.75
N GLU A 245 -8.24 15.65 14.97
CA GLU A 245 -7.02 16.27 15.49
C GLU A 245 -7.32 17.64 16.13
N GLN A 246 -8.05 18.50 15.44
CA GLN A 246 -8.44 19.83 15.95
C GLN A 246 -9.31 19.75 17.20
N ALA A 247 -10.14 18.71 17.32
CA ALA A 247 -10.95 18.44 18.51
C ALA A 247 -10.15 17.77 19.66
N GLY A 248 -8.83 17.57 19.50
CA GLY A 248 -7.96 16.96 20.51
C GLY A 248 -8.21 15.46 20.72
N LYS A 249 -8.93 14.78 19.81
CA LYS A 249 -9.22 13.34 19.92
C LYS A 249 -8.05 12.46 19.47
N ILE A 250 -7.19 12.98 18.60
CA ILE A 250 -5.91 12.40 18.21
C ILE A 250 -4.87 13.51 18.15
N ARG A 251 -3.58 13.20 18.38
CA ARG A 251 -2.50 14.17 18.25
C ARG A 251 -1.79 14.07 16.91
N ARG A 252 -1.20 15.19 16.46
CA ARG A 252 -0.47 15.32 15.20
C ARG A 252 0.68 14.32 15.04
N ASP A 253 1.34 13.95 16.14
CA ASP A 253 2.46 13.01 16.17
C ASP A 253 2.04 11.53 16.07
N GLN A 254 0.74 11.24 16.18
CA GLN A 254 0.18 9.87 16.20
C GLN A 254 -0.27 9.38 14.82
N PHE A 255 -0.24 10.23 13.81
CA PHE A 255 -0.61 9.86 12.45
C PHE A 255 0.17 10.60 11.36
N GLU A 256 -0.02 10.13 10.13
CA GLU A 256 0.41 10.78 8.89
C GLU A 256 -0.56 10.46 7.76
N PHE A 257 -0.49 11.21 6.66
CA PHE A 257 -1.24 10.92 5.45
C PHE A 257 -0.39 10.13 4.46
N ALA A 258 -1.00 9.17 3.76
CA ALA A 258 -0.35 8.43 2.68
C ALA A 258 -1.20 8.51 1.39
N LEU A 259 -0.55 8.84 0.29
CA LEU A 259 -1.15 9.00 -1.03
C LEU A 259 -0.34 8.19 -2.06
N LEU A 260 -0.92 7.94 -3.22
CA LEU A 260 -0.28 7.21 -4.32
C LEU A 260 0.41 8.21 -5.24
N LEU A 261 1.60 7.84 -5.74
CA LEU A 261 2.28 8.57 -6.79
C LEU A 261 1.33 8.83 -7.97
N GLY A 262 1.29 10.08 -8.44
CA GLY A 262 0.48 10.48 -9.58
C GLY A 262 -1.00 10.67 -9.31
N VAL A 263 -1.48 10.36 -8.11
CA VAL A 263 -2.90 10.47 -7.77
C VAL A 263 -3.12 11.68 -6.89
N ASN A 264 -3.71 12.73 -7.46
CA ASN A 264 -4.05 13.96 -6.74
C ASN A 264 -2.85 14.57 -5.97
N MET A 265 -1.67 14.64 -6.60
CA MET A 265 -0.48 15.24 -5.99
C MET A 265 -0.67 16.67 -5.45
N PRO A 266 -1.54 17.54 -6.02
CA PRO A 266 -1.87 18.83 -5.41
C PRO A 266 -2.42 18.70 -3.98
N LEU A 267 -3.23 17.67 -3.70
CA LEU A 267 -3.71 17.38 -2.34
C LEU A 267 -2.57 16.97 -1.41
N ALA A 268 -1.63 16.13 -1.88
CA ALA A 268 -0.45 15.75 -1.10
C ALA A 268 0.40 16.98 -0.73
N LYS A 269 0.66 17.87 -1.70
CA LYS A 269 1.38 19.14 -1.48
C LYS A 269 0.65 20.06 -0.49
N LYS A 270 -0.68 20.17 -0.61
CA LYS A 270 -1.51 20.95 0.33
C LYS A 270 -1.46 20.40 1.75
N LEU A 271 -1.39 19.08 1.93
CA LEU A 271 -1.25 18.48 3.25
C LEU A 271 0.15 18.74 3.83
N LEU A 272 1.18 18.61 3.00
CA LEU A 272 2.56 18.87 3.41
C LEU A 272 2.75 20.34 3.81
N SER A 273 2.21 21.29 3.03
CA SER A 273 2.28 22.73 3.34
C SER A 273 1.53 23.11 4.62
N ARG A 274 0.60 22.27 5.09
CA ARG A 274 -0.10 22.41 6.38
C ARG A 274 0.64 21.74 7.55
N GLY A 275 1.89 21.32 7.33
CA GLY A 275 2.76 20.73 8.34
C GLY A 275 2.42 19.28 8.70
N TYR A 276 1.61 18.57 7.90
CA TYR A 276 1.41 17.14 8.10
C TYR A 276 2.59 16.36 7.51
N ARG A 277 2.95 15.23 8.12
CA ARG A 277 3.78 14.22 7.47
C ARG A 277 2.96 13.60 6.33
N VAL A 278 3.58 13.53 5.15
CA VAL A 278 2.95 12.98 3.96
C VAL A 278 3.86 11.95 3.32
N ILE A 279 3.28 10.80 3.05
CA ILE A 279 3.93 9.67 2.41
C ILE A 279 3.39 9.49 1.01
N ILE A 280 4.29 9.27 0.06
CA ILE A 280 3.94 8.86 -1.30
C ILE A 280 4.28 7.38 -1.45
N TYR A 281 3.29 6.56 -1.78
CA TYR A 281 3.47 5.19 -2.19
C TYR A 281 3.90 5.20 -3.66
N VAL A 282 5.09 4.67 -3.92
CA VAL A 282 5.82 4.75 -5.19
C VAL A 282 5.97 3.34 -5.76
N PRO A 283 5.05 2.92 -6.65
CA PRO A 283 5.17 1.67 -7.36
C PRO A 283 6.26 1.76 -8.44
N PHE A 284 6.93 0.66 -8.72
CA PHE A 284 7.85 0.53 -9.86
C PHE A 284 7.89 -0.94 -10.32
N GLY A 285 8.36 -1.19 -11.55
CA GLY A 285 8.48 -2.54 -12.11
C GLY A 285 7.95 -2.64 -13.53
N LYS A 286 7.95 -3.86 -14.09
CA LYS A 286 7.58 -4.12 -15.50
C LYS A 286 6.11 -4.53 -15.67
N ASP A 287 5.51 -5.15 -14.65
CA ASP A 287 4.19 -5.79 -14.73
C ASP A 287 3.06 -4.85 -14.30
N VAL A 288 2.93 -3.73 -15.03
CA VAL A 288 2.21 -2.54 -14.56
C VAL A 288 0.79 -2.40 -15.11
N GLU A 289 0.36 -3.25 -16.04
CA GLU A 289 -0.95 -3.13 -16.69
C GLU A 289 -2.10 -3.29 -15.67
N GLY A 290 -2.13 -4.40 -14.93
CA GLY A 290 -3.15 -4.63 -13.91
C GLY A 290 -3.14 -3.55 -12.83
N PHE A 291 -1.96 -3.01 -12.50
CA PHE A 291 -1.84 -1.88 -11.58
C PHE A 291 -2.50 -0.61 -12.14
N CYS A 292 -2.21 -0.26 -13.39
CA CYS A 292 -2.76 0.93 -14.07
C CYS A 292 -4.29 0.85 -14.21
N VAL A 293 -4.81 -0.30 -14.65
CA VAL A 293 -6.24 -0.56 -14.79
C VAL A 293 -6.99 -0.31 -13.47
N ARG A 294 -6.46 -0.79 -12.35
CA ARG A 294 -7.05 -0.54 -11.01
C ARG A 294 -7.12 0.95 -10.68
N ARG A 295 -6.10 1.74 -11.01
CA ARG A 295 -6.10 3.20 -10.79
C ARG A 295 -7.16 3.91 -11.61
N ILE A 296 -7.39 3.49 -12.85
CA ILE A 296 -8.43 4.05 -13.73
C ILE A 296 -9.83 3.70 -13.20
N ILE A 297 -10.06 2.44 -12.80
CA ILE A 297 -11.34 2.01 -12.24
C ILE A 297 -11.66 2.78 -10.95
N GLU A 298 -10.68 2.97 -10.07
CA GLU A 298 -10.86 3.67 -8.79
C GLU A 298 -11.20 5.16 -8.97
N ARG A 299 -10.59 5.83 -9.95
CA ARG A 299 -10.87 7.22 -10.34
C ARG A 299 -11.22 7.30 -11.84
N PRO A 300 -12.52 7.18 -12.19
CA PRO A 300 -12.98 7.14 -13.58
C PRO A 300 -12.47 8.27 -14.48
N ARG A 301 -12.21 9.46 -13.94
CA ARG A 301 -11.62 10.59 -14.69
C ARG A 301 -10.27 10.25 -15.37
N TYR A 302 -9.55 9.25 -14.88
CA TYR A 302 -8.29 8.80 -15.49
C TYR A 302 -8.49 7.97 -16.77
N ILE A 303 -9.72 7.66 -17.17
CA ILE A 303 -10.01 7.03 -18.47
C ILE A 303 -9.51 7.87 -19.65
N ILE A 304 -9.37 9.19 -19.46
CA ILE A 304 -8.82 10.09 -20.49
C ILE A 304 -7.35 9.79 -20.80
N LEU A 305 -6.60 9.17 -19.88
CA LEU A 305 -5.18 8.89 -20.07
C LEU A 305 -4.92 7.85 -21.17
N PRO A 306 -5.52 6.64 -21.13
CA PRO A 306 -5.38 5.70 -22.25
C PRO A 306 -6.00 6.23 -23.53
N LEU A 307 -7.10 7.01 -23.48
CA LEU A 307 -7.67 7.64 -24.68
C LEU A 307 -6.69 8.60 -25.35
N LYS A 308 -6.03 9.47 -24.57
CA LYS A 308 -4.98 10.36 -25.10
C LYS A 308 -3.81 9.57 -25.68
N ALA A 309 -3.39 8.48 -25.03
CA ALA A 309 -2.31 7.65 -25.56
C ALA A 309 -2.66 6.93 -26.89
N ILE A 310 -3.95 6.68 -27.14
CA ILE A 310 -4.44 6.08 -28.40
C ILE A 310 -4.57 7.13 -29.51
N PHE A 311 -5.17 8.29 -29.20
CA PHE A 311 -5.61 9.27 -30.21
C PHE A 311 -4.69 10.49 -30.37
N CYS A 312 -3.79 10.74 -29.41
CA CYS A 312 -2.82 11.82 -29.47
C CYS A 312 -1.41 11.20 -29.43
N LYS A 313 -0.97 10.65 -30.57
CA LYS A 313 0.45 10.34 -30.80
C LYS A 313 1.24 11.64 -30.94
#